data_AF-A0A956UBS3-F1
#
_entry.id   AF-A0A956UBS3-F1
#
_cell.length_a   1.000
_cell.length_b   1.000
_cell.length_c   1.000
_cell.angle_alpha   90.00
_cell.angle_beta   90.00
_cell.angle_gamma   90.00
#
_symmetry.space_group_name_H-M   'P 1'
#
loop_
_entity.id
_entity.type
_entity.pdbx_description
1 polymer ?
#
loop_
_entity_poly.entity_id
_entity_poly.type
_entity_poly.pdbx_seq_one_letter_code
_entity_poly.pdbx_strand_id
1 'polypeptide(L)'
;MIRLITTVIMFLILCLAGCCFAAYLGYEQLNTKVLHTKSDTIITIKKGESTEDVLAKLEQEGIITNRLPLKVYIKLQGHKSLIKAGDFKFQSPISPLGALAIL
;
A
#
# COMPACT_ATOMS: atom_id res chain seq x y z
N MET A 1 -24.90 23.98 -26.76
CA MET A 1 -25.09 23.46 -25.38
C MET A 1 -24.92 21.95 -25.28
N ILE A 2 -25.67 21.13 -26.04
CA ILE A 2 -25.58 19.65 -26.00
C ILE A 2 -24.17 19.09 -26.24
N ARG A 3 -23.41 19.65 -27.20
CA ARG A 3 -22.03 19.24 -27.49
C ARG A 3 -21.03 19.54 -26.35
N LEU A 4 -21.26 20.61 -25.59
CA LEU A 4 -20.42 20.94 -24.43
C LEU A 4 -20.69 19.95 -23.29
N ILE A 5 -21.97 19.65 -23.04
CA ILE A 5 -22.39 18.71 -21.99
C ILE A 5 -21.84 17.31 -22.27
N THR A 6 -21.89 16.84 -23.52
CA THR A 6 -21.35 15.52 -23.90
C THR A 6 -19.83 15.45 -23.74
N THR A 7 -19.08 16.50 -24.10
CA THR A 7 -17.62 16.53 -23.87
C THR A 7 -17.29 16.50 -22.38
N VAL A 8 -18.01 17.27 -21.55
CA VAL A 8 -17.80 17.27 -20.09
C VAL A 8 -18.13 15.92 -19.48
N ILE A 9 -19.22 15.28 -19.91
CA ILE A 9 -19.59 13.93 -19.44
C ILE A 9 -18.56 12.90 -19.88
N MET A 10 -18.08 12.95 -21.13
CA MET A 10 -17.04 12.04 -21.61
C MET A 10 -15.73 12.21 -20.83
N PHE A 11 -15.35 13.45 -20.52
CA PHE A 11 -14.19 13.74 -19.68
C PHE A 11 -14.37 13.20 -18.26
N LEU A 12 -15.55 13.41 -17.66
CA LEU A 12 -15.87 12.88 -16.33
C LEU A 12 -15.79 11.35 -16.29
N ILE A 13 -16.34 10.66 -17.29
CA ILE A 13 -16.28 9.20 -17.42
C ILE A 13 -14.83 8.74 -17.56
N LEU A 14 -14.01 9.43 -18.36
CA LEU A 14 -12.60 9.10 -18.51
C LEU A 14 -11.83 9.26 -17.20
N CYS A 15 -12.07 10.34 -16.46
CA CYS A 15 -11.51 10.53 -15.13
C CYS A 15 -11.94 9.42 -14.16
N LEU A 16 -13.22 9.05 -14.19
CA LEU A 16 -13.75 7.98 -13.33
C LEU A 16 -13.10 6.63 -13.65
N ALA A 17 -13.00 6.30 -14.94
CA ALA A 17 -12.35 5.08 -15.41
C ALA A 17 -10.87 5.03 -15.00
N GLY A 18 -10.15 6.15 -15.11
CA GLY A 18 -8.77 6.28 -14.65
C GLY A 18 -8.63 6.03 -13.15
N CYS A 19 -9.52 6.61 -12.33
CA CYS A 19 -9.55 6.36 -10.89
C CYS A 19 -9.83 4.89 -10.55
N CYS A 20 -10.79 4.26 -11.22
CA CYS A 20 -11.09 2.83 -11.04
C CYS A 20 -9.91 1.94 -11.42
N PHE A 21 -9.24 2.24 -12.54
CA PHE A 21 -8.07 1.49 -12.99
C PHE A 21 -6.89 1.62 -12.01
N ALA A 22 -6.62 2.83 -11.51
CA ALA A 22 -5.59 3.05 -10.49
C ALA A 22 -5.91 2.32 -9.17
N ALA A 23 -7.17 2.31 -8.75
CA ALA A 23 -7.60 1.57 -7.56
C ALA A 23 -7.45 0.06 -7.74
N TYR A 24 -7.77 -0.46 -8.93
CA TYR A 24 -7.62 -1.88 -9.26
C TYR A 24 -6.15 -2.33 -9.19
N LEU A 25 -5.24 -1.58 -9.83
CA LEU A 25 -3.80 -1.88 -9.78
C LEU A 25 -3.22 -1.76 -8.36
N GLY A 26 -3.72 -0.81 -7.56
CA GLY A 26 -3.34 -0.69 -6.15
C GLY A 26 -3.79 -1.91 -5.35
N TYR A 27 -5.02 -2.39 -5.56
CA TYR A 27 -5.55 -3.57 -4.86
C TYR A 27 -4.83 -4.87 -5.24
N GLU A 28 -4.41 -5.01 -6.49
CA GLU A 28 -3.62 -6.17 -6.93
C GLU A 28 -2.25 -6.20 -6.26
N GLN A 29 -1.52 -5.07 -6.26
CA GLN A 29 -0.20 -4.95 -5.63
C GLN A 29 -0.23 -5.28 -4.13
N LEU A 30 -1.33 -4.98 -3.44
CA LEU A 30 -1.52 -5.26 -2.02
C LEU A 30 -1.60 -6.75 -1.69
N ASN A 31 -2.06 -7.57 -2.65
CA ASN A 31 -2.26 -9.01 -2.49
C ASN A 31 -1.17 -9.85 -3.14
N THR A 32 -0.46 -9.32 -4.13
CA THR A 32 0.64 -10.02 -4.78
C THR A 32 1.75 -10.29 -3.77
N LYS A 33 2.16 -11.55 -3.67
CA LYS A 33 3.25 -11.96 -2.78
C LYS A 33 4.59 -11.55 -3.38
N VAL A 34 5.41 -10.90 -2.57
CA VAL A 34 6.74 -10.43 -2.94
C VAL A 34 7.78 -11.43 -2.42
N LEU A 35 8.61 -11.93 -3.33
CA LEU A 35 9.82 -12.66 -2.99
C LEU A 35 10.87 -11.66 -2.50
N HIS A 36 11.47 -11.90 -1.34
CA HIS A 36 12.47 -11.01 -0.76
C HIS A 36 13.52 -11.82 0.01
N THR A 37 14.77 -11.35 -0.01
CA THR A 37 15.92 -12.06 0.59
C THR A 37 16.00 -11.89 2.12
N LYS A 38 15.15 -11.04 2.70
CA LYS A 38 15.16 -10.69 4.13
C LYS A 38 14.38 -11.68 5.03
N SER A 39 14.15 -12.90 4.55
CA SER A 39 13.32 -13.90 5.26
C SER A 39 13.87 -14.27 6.64
N ASP A 40 15.19 -14.21 6.82
CA ASP A 40 15.89 -14.51 8.07
C ASP A 40 16.36 -13.27 8.84
N THR A 41 15.98 -12.09 8.37
CA THR A 41 16.35 -10.81 9.01
C THR A 41 15.22 -10.33 9.91
N ILE A 42 15.59 -9.91 11.12
CA ILE A 42 14.67 -9.23 12.04
C ILE A 42 14.66 -7.73 11.69
N ILE A 43 13.47 -7.20 11.45
CA ILE A 43 13.26 -5.78 11.21
C ILE A 43 12.65 -5.17 12.46
N THR A 44 13.42 -4.33 13.13
CA THR A 44 12.96 -3.58 14.31
C THR A 44 12.21 -2.32 13.89
N ILE A 45 11.00 -2.15 14.40
CA ILE A 45 10.21 -0.91 14.31
C ILE A 45 10.27 -0.20 15.66
N LYS A 46 10.77 1.03 15.65
CA LYS A 46 10.95 1.81 16.86
C LYS A 46 9.64 2.42 17.31
N LYS A 47 9.47 2.56 18.63
CA LYS A 47 8.34 3.28 19.20
C LYS A 47 8.38 4.74 18.75
N GLY A 48 7.28 5.20 18.15
CA GLY A 48 7.14 6.56 17.64
C GLY A 48 7.59 6.75 16.19
N GLU A 49 8.06 5.71 15.49
CA GLU A 49 8.19 5.77 14.02
C GLU A 49 6.82 6.03 13.40
N SER A 50 6.78 6.93 12.42
CA SER A 50 5.53 7.22 11.72
C SER A 50 5.19 6.07 10.76
N THR A 51 3.91 5.94 10.40
CA THR A 51 3.48 4.98 9.36
C THR A 51 4.30 5.15 8.08
N GLU A 52 4.64 6.38 7.70
CA GLU A 52 5.43 6.62 6.50
C GLU A 52 6.84 6.05 6.60
N ASP A 53 7.50 6.25 7.75
CA ASP A 53 8.87 5.78 7.98
C ASP A 53 8.93 4.25 7.95
N VAL A 54 7.95 3.59 8.59
CA VAL A 54 7.84 2.13 8.58
C VAL A 54 7.62 1.62 7.16
N LEU A 55 6.67 2.20 6.42
CA LEU A 55 6.39 1.77 5.05
C LEU A 55 7.60 2.01 4.12
N ALA A 56 8.29 3.14 4.27
CA ALA A 56 9.50 3.45 3.53
C ALA A 56 10.61 2.43 3.82
N LYS A 57 10.77 2.04 5.08
CA LYS A 57 11.73 1.02 5.49
C LYS A 57 11.40 -0.35 4.89
N LEU A 58 10.15 -0.78 4.93
CA LEU A 58 9.73 -2.06 4.33
C LEU A 58 9.95 -2.09 2.80
N GLU A 59 9.74 -0.95 2.14
CA GLU A 59 10.01 -0.79 0.71
C GLU A 59 11.50 -0.83 0.40
N GLN A 60 12.32 -0.12 1.19
CA GLN A 60 13.78 -0.13 1.04
C GLN A 60 14.40 -1.51 1.27
N GLU A 61 13.84 -2.28 2.21
CA GLU A 61 14.26 -3.66 2.48
C GLU A 61 13.70 -4.67 1.45
N GLY A 62 12.87 -4.22 0.51
CA GLY A 62 12.27 -5.04 -0.55
C GLY A 62 11.17 -5.99 -0.05
N ILE A 63 10.67 -5.80 1.18
CA ILE A 63 9.59 -6.60 1.77
C ILE A 63 8.26 -6.26 1.10
N ILE A 64 8.08 -5.00 0.71
CA ILE A 64 6.95 -4.53 -0.11
C ILE A 64 7.49 -3.85 -1.37
N THR A 65 6.76 -3.95 -2.48
CA THR A 65 7.17 -3.35 -3.76
C THR A 65 6.86 -1.86 -3.85
N ASN A 66 5.75 -1.42 -3.26
CA ASN A 66 5.31 -0.03 -3.31
C ASN A 66 4.55 0.34 -2.04
N ARG A 67 4.96 1.41 -1.37
CA ARG A 67 4.29 1.92 -0.17
C ARG A 67 2.98 2.64 -0.41
N LEU A 68 2.74 3.20 -1.61
CA LEU A 68 1.57 4.06 -1.88
C LEU A 68 0.22 3.33 -1.72
N PRO A 69 0.01 2.13 -2.29
CA PRO A 69 -1.25 1.40 -2.10
C PRO A 69 -1.51 1.09 -0.63
N LEU A 70 -0.46 0.71 0.11
CA LEU A 70 -0.55 0.36 1.53
C LEU A 70 -0.83 1.58 2.40
N LYS A 71 -0.23 2.73 2.07
CA LYS A 71 -0.50 4.03 2.70
C LYS A 71 -1.95 4.47 2.50
N VAL A 72 -2.46 4.37 1.27
CA VAL A 72 -3.86 4.70 0.96
C VAL A 72 -4.79 3.75 1.74
N TYR A 73 -4.49 2.46 1.75
CA TYR A 73 -5.25 1.46 2.51
C TYR A 73 -5.31 1.79 4.01
N ILE A 74 -4.18 2.11 4.65
CA ILE A 74 -4.14 2.50 6.07
C ILE A 74 -4.93 3.78 6.33
N LYS A 75 -4.83 4.78 5.45
CA LYS A 75 -5.61 6.02 5.57
C LYS A 75 -7.12 5.76 5.48
N LEU A 76 -7.54 4.87 4.58
CA LEU A 76 -8.95 4.49 4.41
C LEU A 76 -9.48 3.68 5.60
N GLN A 77 -8.68 2.80 6.19
CA GLN A 77 -9.07 2.04 7.38
C GLN A 77 -9.10 2.85 8.68
N GLY A 78 -8.65 4.10 8.64
CA GLY A 78 -8.66 5.01 9.77
C GLY A 78 -7.45 4.86 10.68
N HIS A 79 -7.11 5.96 11.37
CA HIS A 79 -5.93 6.20 12.21
C HIS A 79 -5.73 5.24 13.41
N LYS A 80 -6.39 4.08 13.46
CA LYS A 80 -5.98 3.04 14.40
C LYS A 80 -4.57 2.64 14.00
N SER A 81 -3.61 2.86 14.90
CA SER A 81 -2.22 2.44 14.75
C SER A 81 -2.19 0.93 14.51
N LEU A 82 -2.31 0.53 13.24
CA LEU A 82 -2.19 -0.87 12.80
C LEU A 82 -0.75 -1.35 12.96
N ILE A 83 0.20 -0.41 13.07
CA ILE A 83 1.61 -0.68 13.21
C ILE A 83 1.98 -0.53 14.68
N LYS A 84 2.48 -1.62 15.28
CA LYS A 84 3.06 -1.63 16.61
C LYS A 84 4.58 -1.55 16.51
N ALA A 85 5.17 -0.99 17.55
CA ALA A 85 6.62 -1.06 17.73
C ALA A 85 7.00 -2.46 18.19
N GLY A 86 8.09 -3.00 17.65
CA GLY A 86 8.52 -4.35 17.93
C GLY A 86 9.51 -4.88 16.90
N ASP A 87 9.92 -6.12 17.12
CA ASP A 87 10.82 -6.86 16.23
C ASP A 87 10.01 -7.85 15.41
N PHE A 88 10.04 -7.69 14.09
CA PHE A 88 9.23 -8.49 13.17
C PHE A 88 10.12 -9.27 12.21
N LYS A 89 9.72 -10.52 11.96
CA LYS A 89 10.32 -11.39 10.94
C LYS A 89 9.28 -11.60 9.83
N PHE A 90 9.63 -11.20 8.62
CA PHE A 90 8.77 -11.35 7.45
C PHE A 90 9.18 -12.63 6.72
N GLN A 91 8.29 -13.62 6.64
CA GLN A 91 8.56 -14.82 5.84
C GLN A 91 8.46 -14.47 4.36
N SER A 92 9.30 -15.06 3.51
CA SER A 92 9.15 -14.92 2.06
C SER A 92 8.47 -16.15 1.46
N PRO A 93 7.54 -15.99 0.51
CA PRO A 93 7.01 -14.74 -0.02
C PRO A 93 5.81 -14.20 0.79
N ILE A 94 5.76 -12.88 0.99
CA ILE A 94 4.69 -12.19 1.74
C ILE A 94 4.07 -11.08 0.90
N SER A 95 2.76 -10.87 1.05
CA SER A 95 2.08 -9.74 0.43
C SER A 95 2.19 -8.48 1.30
N PRO A 96 2.10 -7.27 0.73
CA PRO A 96 2.09 -6.04 1.52
C PRO A 96 1.01 -6.00 2.63
N LEU A 97 -0.18 -6.56 2.37
CA LEU A 97 -1.21 -6.70 3.40
C LEU A 97 -0.83 -7.73 4.47
N GLY A 98 -0.20 -8.83 4.08
CA GLY A 98 0.31 -9.82 5.04
C GLY A 98 1.39 -9.23 5.95
N ALA A 99 2.28 -8.41 5.40
CA ALA A 99 3.29 -7.69 6.16
C ALA A 99 2.64 -6.71 7.14
N LEU A 100 1.63 -5.95 6.72
CA LEU A 100 0.89 -5.06 7.61
C LEU A 100 0.14 -5.80 8.72
N ALA A 101 -0.38 -7.01 8.45
CA ALA A 101 -1.16 -7.77 9.42
C ALA A 101 -0.34 -8.32 10.60
N ILE A 102 0.99 -8.44 10.44
CA ILE A 102 1.88 -8.89 11.53
C ILE A 102 2.43 -7.73 12.36
N LEU A 103 2.36 -6.50 11.85
CA LEU A 103 2.73 -5.28 12.59
C LEU A 103 1.74 -4.97 13.70
#